data_AF-D8S067-F1
#
_entry.id   AF-D8S067-F1
#
_cell.length_a   1.000
_cell.length_b   1.000
_cell.length_c   1.000
_cell.angle_alpha   90.00
_cell.angle_beta   90.00
_cell.angle_gamma   90.00
#
_symmetry.space_group_name_H-M   'P 1'
#
loop_
_entity.id
_entity.type
_entity.pdbx_description
1 polymer ?
#
loop_
_entity_poly.entity_id
_entity_poly.type
_entity_poly.pdbx_seq_one_letter_code
_entity_poly.pdbx_strand_id
1 'polypeptide(L)'
;MISKAFFVRGDFQDCDTKGKERVVILLTVLCLLLGFLYAVIGYADFTVRHLSSTTLAFTNDLCAAYTSGSLVKTTWSGRAPFPTYMIALSTIIRSILFTMFGGVGMATLPLSLIFAFKNRPKCVTTRAQYVKVMALQEATDLAKRSNELKTATLGLQREERGGKKGRKFRKNVKKVQQADTSWALTVRNLALSIIWLLHIIVFMLVNPPAFPFLNQVFIQLDSAWGLLGTTTFAIFCYYLVMSVISGEMHLGMRLLLLSIHPMK
;
A
#
# COMPACT_ATOMS: atom_id res chain seq x y z
N MET A 1 0.37 -43.23 -25.69
CA MET A 1 0.55 -41.76 -25.56
C MET A 1 -0.69 -41.05 -25.00
N ILE A 2 -1.90 -41.53 -25.28
CA ILE A 2 -3.19 -40.94 -24.83
C ILE A 2 -3.36 -40.94 -23.29
N SER A 3 -2.83 -41.91 -22.57
CA SER A 3 -2.98 -42.00 -21.09
C SER A 3 -2.29 -40.86 -20.32
N LYS A 4 -1.14 -40.33 -20.81
CA LYS A 4 -0.45 -39.22 -20.13
C LYS A 4 -1.18 -37.89 -20.24
N ALA A 5 -1.91 -37.65 -21.34
CA ALA A 5 -2.65 -36.42 -21.54
C ALA A 5 -3.88 -36.34 -20.63
N PHE A 6 -4.53 -37.47 -20.34
CA PHE A 6 -5.68 -37.52 -19.43
C PHE A 6 -5.26 -37.26 -17.97
N PHE A 7 -4.11 -37.78 -17.56
CA PHE A 7 -3.58 -37.59 -16.21
C PHE A 7 -3.27 -36.12 -15.88
N VAL A 8 -2.62 -35.39 -16.80
CA VAL A 8 -2.28 -33.97 -16.60
C VAL A 8 -3.54 -33.08 -16.54
N ARG A 9 -4.59 -33.43 -17.29
CA ARG A 9 -5.84 -32.66 -17.29
C ARG A 9 -6.61 -32.81 -15.97
N GLY A 10 -6.54 -34.00 -15.36
CA GLY A 10 -7.10 -34.25 -14.02
C GLY A 10 -6.44 -33.37 -12.96
N ASP A 11 -5.11 -33.37 -12.89
CA ASP A 11 -4.38 -32.58 -11.87
C ASP A 11 -4.60 -31.08 -11.99
N PHE A 12 -4.73 -30.55 -13.22
CA PHE A 12 -4.95 -29.11 -13.42
C PHE A 12 -6.36 -28.69 -13.00
N GLN A 13 -7.37 -29.49 -13.36
CA GLN A 13 -8.76 -29.21 -12.99
C GLN A 13 -8.96 -29.35 -11.47
N ASP A 14 -8.29 -30.32 -10.84
CA ASP A 14 -8.33 -30.55 -9.39
C ASP A 14 -7.64 -29.42 -8.60
N CYS A 15 -6.57 -28.82 -9.14
CA CYS A 15 -5.96 -27.61 -8.58
C CYS A 15 -6.89 -26.39 -8.65
N ASP A 16 -7.66 -26.22 -9.73
CA ASP A 16 -8.60 -25.12 -9.87
C ASP A 16 -9.82 -25.28 -8.94
N THR A 17 -10.37 -26.49 -8.78
CA THR A 17 -11.44 -26.76 -7.78
C THR A 17 -10.94 -26.60 -6.35
N LYS A 18 -9.78 -27.15 -6.00
CA LYS A 18 -9.19 -26.95 -4.66
C LYS A 18 -8.89 -25.47 -4.38
N GLY A 19 -8.47 -24.72 -5.40
CA GLY A 19 -8.31 -23.28 -5.32
C GLY A 19 -9.62 -22.56 -5.03
N LYS A 20 -10.67 -22.88 -5.81
CA LYS A 20 -12.02 -22.31 -5.63
C LYS A 20 -12.61 -22.64 -4.27
N GLU A 21 -12.52 -23.88 -3.81
CA GLU A 21 -13.01 -24.27 -2.48
C GLU A 21 -12.30 -23.50 -1.37
N ARG A 22 -10.97 -23.36 -1.43
CA ARG A 22 -10.21 -22.54 -0.47
C ARG A 22 -10.64 -21.08 -0.48
N VAL A 23 -10.89 -20.52 -1.67
CA VAL A 23 -11.37 -19.13 -1.82
C VAL A 23 -12.77 -18.98 -1.24
N VAL A 24 -13.67 -19.94 -1.48
CA VAL A 24 -15.03 -19.93 -0.91
C VAL A 24 -14.99 -20.05 0.60
N ILE A 25 -14.22 -20.98 1.16
CA ILE A 25 -14.06 -21.14 2.62
C ILE A 25 -13.45 -19.88 3.24
N LEU A 26 -12.42 -19.30 2.61
CA LEU A 26 -11.82 -18.06 3.08
C LEU A 26 -12.83 -16.90 3.05
N LEU A 27 -13.63 -16.81 1.99
CA LEU A 27 -14.65 -15.78 1.84
C LEU A 27 -15.77 -15.94 2.87
N THR A 28 -16.23 -17.17 3.13
CA THR A 28 -17.26 -17.43 4.15
C THR A 28 -16.75 -17.11 5.55
N VAL A 29 -15.53 -17.53 5.90
CA VAL A 29 -14.88 -17.19 7.18
C VAL A 29 -14.72 -15.68 7.33
N LEU A 30 -14.28 -14.99 6.27
CA LEU A 30 -14.14 -13.54 6.26
C LEU A 30 -15.50 -12.84 6.44
N CYS A 31 -16.55 -13.30 5.77
CA CYS A 31 -17.91 -12.79 5.93
C CYS A 31 -18.44 -12.99 7.36
N LEU A 32 -18.21 -14.16 7.97
CA LEU A 32 -18.61 -14.44 9.35
C LEU A 32 -17.86 -13.54 10.35
N LEU A 33 -16.55 -13.35 10.16
CA LEU A 33 -15.73 -12.49 11.00
C LEU A 33 -16.16 -11.00 10.89
N LEU A 34 -16.45 -10.54 9.66
CA LEU A 34 -16.99 -9.20 9.43
C LEU A 34 -18.39 -9.02 10.03
N GLY A 35 -19.25 -10.04 9.94
CA GLY A 35 -20.57 -10.05 10.56
C GLY A 35 -20.50 -9.98 12.09
N PHE A 36 -19.56 -10.71 12.69
CA PHE A 36 -19.29 -10.66 14.13
C PHE A 36 -18.79 -9.29 14.58
N LEU A 37 -17.81 -8.71 13.86
CA LEU A 37 -17.31 -7.36 14.14
C LEU A 37 -18.41 -6.29 14.04
N TYR A 38 -19.30 -6.41 13.05
CA TYR A 38 -20.45 -5.52 12.93
C TYR A 38 -21.43 -5.65 14.10
N ALA A 39 -21.68 -6.87 14.59
CA ALA A 39 -22.57 -7.10 15.72
C ALA A 39 -22.09 -6.43 17.03
N VAL A 40 -20.77 -6.35 17.24
CA VAL A 40 -20.15 -5.80 18.46
C VAL A 40 -19.84 -4.29 18.32
N ILE A 41 -19.24 -3.86 17.20
CA ILE A 41 -18.65 -2.51 17.02
C ILE A 41 -19.49 -1.61 16.10
N GLY A 42 -20.56 -2.11 15.46
CA GLY A 42 -21.38 -1.37 14.49
C GLY A 42 -22.24 -0.22 15.05
N TYR A 43 -21.87 0.36 16.18
CA TYR A 43 -22.53 1.51 16.79
C TYR A 43 -21.75 2.78 16.46
N ALA A 44 -22.48 3.82 16.04
CA ALA A 44 -21.94 5.15 15.82
C ALA A 44 -22.53 6.11 16.85
N ASP A 45 -21.67 6.83 17.56
CA ASP A 45 -22.07 7.82 18.54
C ASP A 45 -22.22 9.20 17.89
N PHE A 46 -23.45 9.71 17.88
CA PHE A 46 -23.75 11.05 17.41
C PHE A 46 -23.80 12.01 18.61
N THR A 47 -22.98 13.05 18.58
CA THR A 47 -23.06 14.14 19.56
C THR A 47 -24.18 15.08 19.15
N VAL A 48 -25.32 15.00 19.83
CA VAL A 48 -26.45 15.89 19.60
C VAL A 48 -26.35 17.05 20.58
N ARG A 49 -26.40 18.27 20.05
CA ARG A 49 -26.55 19.48 20.85
C ARG A 49 -28.04 19.73 20.98
N HIS A 50 -28.56 19.64 22.19
CA HIS A 50 -29.91 20.11 22.47
C HIS A 50 -29.82 21.41 23.25
N LEU A 51 -30.75 22.32 22.96
CA LEU A 51 -30.91 23.55 23.69
C LEU A 51 -31.82 23.23 24.87
N SER A 52 -31.26 23.23 26.08
CA SER A 52 -32.05 23.17 27.31
C SER A 52 -32.09 24.57 27.91
N SER A 53 -33.26 25.19 27.93
CA SER A 53 -33.47 26.48 28.59
C SER A 53 -34.32 26.27 29.83
N THR A 54 -33.88 26.80 30.96
CA THR A 54 -34.72 26.96 32.14
C THR A 54 -35.47 28.28 32.02
N THR A 55 -36.76 28.28 32.37
CA THR A 55 -37.54 29.53 32.48
C THR A 55 -37.10 30.27 33.74
N LEU A 56 -36.57 31.48 33.59
CA LEU A 56 -36.36 32.40 34.70
C LEU A 56 -37.54 33.37 34.77
N ALA A 57 -37.96 33.73 35.99
CA ALA A 57 -38.96 34.77 36.18
C ALA A 57 -38.44 36.10 35.61
N PHE A 58 -39.28 36.78 34.82
CA PHE A 58 -38.94 38.08 34.22
C PHE A 58 -38.62 39.10 35.32
N THR A 59 -37.38 39.52 35.42
CA THR A 59 -36.97 40.68 36.23
C THR A 59 -36.34 41.72 35.29
N ASN A 60 -37.08 42.79 35.01
CA ASN A 60 -36.70 43.98 34.24
C ASN A 60 -36.30 43.74 32.77
N ASP A 61 -37.20 44.05 31.82
CA ASP A 61 -37.06 44.42 30.38
C ASP A 61 -35.89 43.91 29.50
N LEU A 62 -35.12 42.93 29.95
CA LEU A 62 -33.97 42.37 29.26
C LEU A 62 -34.18 40.87 29.13
N CYS A 63 -34.13 40.39 27.89
CA CYS A 63 -34.23 38.97 27.60
C CYS A 63 -33.01 38.23 28.17
N ALA A 64 -33.19 37.53 29.29
CA ALA A 64 -32.16 36.72 29.93
C ALA A 64 -31.72 35.48 29.11
N ALA A 65 -32.28 35.26 27.92
CA ALA A 65 -31.89 34.15 27.06
C ALA A 65 -30.39 34.14 26.73
N TYR A 66 -29.74 35.32 26.72
CA TYR A 66 -28.31 35.43 26.42
C TYR A 66 -27.39 34.81 27.50
N THR A 67 -27.83 34.75 28.77
CA THR A 67 -27.01 34.22 29.87
C THR A 67 -27.28 32.75 30.18
N SER A 68 -28.26 32.12 29.53
CA SER A 68 -28.56 30.70 29.71
C SER A 68 -27.51 29.82 28.99
N GLY A 69 -26.31 29.80 29.54
CA GLY A 69 -25.23 28.89 29.13
C GLY A 69 -25.53 27.47 29.60
N SER A 70 -26.47 26.78 28.96
CA SER A 70 -26.65 25.34 29.17
C SER A 70 -26.72 24.61 27.83
N LEU A 71 -25.60 24.66 27.11
CA LEU A 71 -25.38 23.77 25.97
C LEU A 71 -25.04 22.37 26.51
N VAL A 72 -26.07 21.59 26.85
CA VAL A 72 -25.90 20.20 27.29
C VAL A 72 -25.63 19.33 26.06
N LYS A 73 -24.44 18.74 26.01
CA LYS A 73 -24.07 17.78 24.96
C LYS A 73 -24.51 16.38 25.39
N THR A 74 -25.43 15.77 24.67
CA THR A 74 -25.81 14.35 24.88
C THR A 74 -25.34 13.51 23.70
N THR A 75 -24.87 12.30 23.98
CA THR A 75 -24.47 11.32 22.96
C THR A 75 -25.63 10.36 22.72
N TRP A 76 -26.11 10.31 21.48
CA TRP A 76 -27.05 9.29 21.03
C TRP A 76 -26.29 8.23 20.24
N SER A 77 -26.36 6.98 20.66
CA SER A 77 -25.78 5.85 19.94
C SER A 77 -26.80 5.30 18.94
N GLY A 78 -26.48 5.38 17.66
CA GLY A 78 -27.27 4.81 16.57
C GLY A 78 -26.55 3.64 15.93
N ARG A 79 -27.24 2.55 15.62
CA ARG A 79 -26.66 1.47 14.82
C ARG A 79 -26.45 1.97 13.39
N ALA A 80 -25.21 1.92 12.90
CA ALA A 80 -24.91 2.31 11.53
C ALA A 80 -25.49 1.27 10.56
N PRO A 81 -26.07 1.66 9.41
CA PRO A 81 -26.54 0.70 8.43
C PRO A 81 -25.35 -0.09 7.88
N PHE A 82 -25.56 -1.41 7.70
CA PHE A 82 -24.52 -2.35 7.28
C PHE A 82 -23.69 -1.88 6.05
N PRO A 83 -24.29 -1.32 4.98
CA PRO A 83 -23.51 -0.82 3.84
C PRO A 83 -22.52 0.29 4.22
N THR A 84 -22.92 1.24 5.07
CA THR A 84 -22.04 2.33 5.52
C THR A 84 -20.89 1.80 6.36
N TYR A 85 -21.15 0.80 7.21
CA TYR A 85 -20.09 0.11 7.96
C TYR A 85 -19.10 -0.61 7.03
N MET A 86 -19.58 -1.29 5.98
CA MET A 86 -18.71 -1.93 4.98
C MET A 86 -17.84 -0.90 4.23
N ILE A 87 -18.41 0.25 3.86
CA ILE A 87 -17.66 1.36 3.26
C ILE A 87 -16.58 1.84 4.22
N ALA A 88 -16.90 2.06 5.50
CA ALA A 88 -15.95 2.50 6.52
C ALA A 88 -14.82 1.48 6.78
N LEU A 89 -15.12 0.18 6.83
CA LEU A 89 -14.09 -0.85 6.93
C LEU A 89 -13.20 -0.88 5.68
N SER A 90 -13.82 -0.76 4.49
CA SER A 90 -13.07 -0.73 3.24
C SER A 90 -12.15 0.49 3.14
N THR A 91 -12.54 1.65 3.69
CA THR A 91 -11.69 2.84 3.70
C THR A 91 -10.53 2.69 4.67
N ILE A 92 -10.70 2.01 5.81
CA ILE A 92 -9.60 1.68 6.73
C ILE A 92 -8.60 0.73 6.04
N ILE A 93 -9.07 -0.37 5.47
CA ILE A 93 -8.21 -1.34 4.75
C ILE A 93 -7.50 -0.65 3.58
N ARG A 94 -8.24 0.13 2.79
CA ARG A 94 -7.70 0.90 1.66
C ARG A 94 -6.67 1.93 2.13
N SER A 95 -6.88 2.59 3.26
CA SER A 95 -5.92 3.57 3.81
C SER A 95 -4.59 2.90 4.17
N ILE A 96 -4.63 1.72 4.79
CA ILE A 96 -3.43 0.96 5.14
C ILE A 96 -2.69 0.49 3.87
N LEU A 97 -3.40 -0.11 2.92
CA LEU A 97 -2.80 -0.57 1.65
C LEU A 97 -2.26 0.59 0.83
N PHE A 98 -3.00 1.70 0.74
CA PHE A 98 -2.56 2.92 0.07
C PHE A 98 -1.29 3.49 0.69
N THR A 99 -1.16 3.44 2.02
CA THR A 99 0.05 3.94 2.67
C THR A 99 1.26 3.03 2.41
N MET A 100 1.07 1.71 2.46
CA MET A 100 2.13 0.74 2.16
C MET A 100 2.60 0.83 0.70
N PHE A 101 1.68 0.73 -0.25
CA PHE A 101 2.01 0.71 -1.68
C PHE A 101 2.30 2.10 -2.23
N GLY A 102 1.55 3.12 -1.81
CA GLY A 102 1.80 4.50 -2.19
C GLY A 102 3.14 5.02 -1.68
N GLY A 103 3.55 4.62 -0.47
CA GLY A 103 4.81 5.08 0.14
C GLY A 103 6.03 4.48 -0.54
N VAL A 104 5.99 3.17 -0.80
CA VAL A 104 7.04 2.50 -1.57
C VAL A 104 7.08 3.03 -3.01
N GLY A 105 5.91 3.22 -3.64
CA GLY A 105 5.78 3.78 -4.97
C GLY A 105 6.36 5.19 -5.13
N MET A 106 6.08 6.07 -4.17
CA MET A 106 6.62 7.43 -4.11
C MET A 106 8.16 7.45 -4.12
N ALA A 107 8.80 6.47 -3.47
CA ALA A 107 10.26 6.34 -3.46
C ALA A 107 10.81 5.67 -4.72
N THR A 108 10.12 4.67 -5.27
CA THR A 108 10.60 3.91 -6.43
C THR A 108 10.40 4.62 -7.76
N LEU A 109 9.37 5.46 -7.92
CA LEU A 109 9.12 6.19 -9.17
C LEU A 109 10.28 7.10 -9.60
N PRO A 110 10.75 8.08 -8.80
CA PRO A 110 11.84 8.94 -9.21
C PRO A 110 13.14 8.15 -9.41
N LEU A 111 13.35 7.12 -8.57
CA LEU A 111 14.49 6.22 -8.65
C LEU A 111 14.49 5.39 -9.95
N SER A 112 13.31 4.91 -10.36
CA SER A 112 13.11 4.20 -11.63
C SER A 112 13.40 5.10 -12.83
N LEU A 113 12.96 6.36 -12.81
CA LEU A 113 13.25 7.32 -13.87
C LEU A 113 14.76 7.62 -13.98
N ILE A 114 15.45 7.78 -12.86
CA ILE A 114 16.91 8.01 -12.84
C ILE A 114 17.66 6.78 -13.38
N PHE A 115 17.27 5.57 -12.97
CA PHE A 115 17.91 4.35 -13.47
C PHE A 115 17.59 4.10 -14.95
N ALA A 116 16.37 4.37 -15.39
CA ALA A 116 15.98 4.30 -16.79
C ALA A 116 16.80 5.27 -17.65
N PHE A 117 17.07 6.48 -17.15
CA PHE A 117 17.92 7.45 -17.84
C PHE A 117 19.39 7.01 -17.87
N LYS A 118 19.93 6.58 -16.72
CA LYS A 118 21.35 6.17 -16.59
C LYS A 118 21.67 4.91 -17.39
N ASN A 119 20.78 3.93 -17.37
CA ASN A 119 20.98 2.64 -18.03
C ASN A 119 20.37 2.60 -19.45
N ARG A 120 19.94 3.75 -19.98
CA ARG A 120 19.44 3.85 -21.35
C ARG A 120 20.51 3.33 -22.33
N PRO A 121 20.22 2.34 -23.17
CA PRO A 121 21.14 1.93 -24.20
C PRO A 121 21.24 3.03 -25.25
N LYS A 122 22.46 3.18 -25.75
CA LYS A 122 22.84 4.15 -26.77
C LYS A 122 22.68 3.58 -28.19
N CYS A 123 22.30 2.32 -28.33
CA CYS A 123 22.21 1.62 -29.62
C CYS A 123 20.82 1.76 -30.25
N VAL A 124 20.81 1.97 -31.56
CA VAL A 124 19.59 2.12 -32.36
C VAL A 124 18.87 0.77 -32.42
N THR A 125 17.69 0.68 -31.84
CA THR A 125 16.83 -0.50 -31.90
C THR A 125 15.37 -0.07 -31.91
N THR A 126 14.50 -0.95 -32.39
CA THR A 126 13.05 -0.71 -32.50
C THR A 126 12.43 -0.43 -31.13
N ARG A 127 11.67 0.69 -31.01
CA ARG A 127 11.08 1.19 -29.74
C ARG A 127 10.19 0.17 -29.03
N ALA A 128 9.36 -0.58 -29.77
CA ALA A 128 8.41 -1.53 -29.17
C ALA A 128 9.11 -2.77 -28.59
N GLN A 129 10.13 -3.26 -29.31
CA GLN A 129 10.97 -4.36 -28.84
C GLN A 129 11.79 -3.90 -27.63
N TYR A 130 12.23 -2.63 -27.62
CA TYR A 130 12.96 -2.03 -26.50
C TYR A 130 12.17 -1.97 -25.19
N VAL A 131 10.93 -1.48 -25.18
CA VAL A 131 10.13 -1.39 -23.93
C VAL A 131 9.88 -2.78 -23.35
N LYS A 132 9.51 -3.74 -24.21
CA LYS A 132 9.34 -5.14 -23.82
C LYS A 132 10.64 -5.76 -23.32
N VAL A 133 11.75 -5.51 -24.02
CA VAL A 133 13.06 -6.00 -23.60
C VAL A 133 13.47 -5.36 -22.28
N MET A 134 13.20 -4.08 -22.02
CA MET A 134 13.55 -3.44 -20.74
C MET A 134 12.80 -4.04 -19.56
N ALA A 135 11.47 -4.15 -19.64
CA ALA A 135 10.67 -4.75 -18.56
C ALA A 135 11.07 -6.22 -18.31
N LEU A 136 11.35 -6.99 -19.38
CA LEU A 136 11.80 -8.37 -19.27
C LEU A 136 13.26 -8.50 -18.85
N GLN A 137 14.11 -7.53 -19.18
CA GLN A 137 15.54 -7.57 -18.85
C GLN A 137 15.76 -7.40 -17.37
N GLU A 138 14.99 -6.55 -16.69
CA GLU A 138 15.08 -6.41 -15.24
C GLU A 138 14.71 -7.71 -14.52
N ALA A 139 13.61 -8.36 -14.95
CA ALA A 139 13.19 -9.64 -14.41
C ALA A 139 14.21 -10.77 -14.69
N THR A 140 14.78 -10.81 -15.91
CA THR A 140 15.78 -11.82 -16.28
C THR A 140 17.15 -11.57 -15.63
N ASP A 141 17.57 -10.31 -15.46
CA ASP A 141 18.81 -9.95 -14.74
C ASP A 141 18.66 -10.31 -13.26
N LEU A 142 17.52 -10.01 -12.63
CA LEU A 142 17.25 -10.40 -11.25
C LEU A 142 17.28 -11.93 -11.08
N ALA A 143 16.65 -12.67 -12.01
CA ALA A 143 16.67 -14.13 -12.00
C ALA A 143 18.10 -14.68 -12.19
N LYS A 144 18.90 -14.07 -13.06
CA LYS A 144 20.30 -14.47 -13.27
C LYS A 144 21.14 -14.22 -12.02
N ARG A 145 21.01 -13.05 -11.38
CA ARG A 145 21.69 -12.72 -10.12
C ARG A 145 21.28 -13.67 -8.99
N SER A 146 20.00 -14.03 -8.90
CA SER A 146 19.51 -15.03 -7.95
C SER A 146 20.18 -16.39 -8.16
N ASN A 147 20.30 -16.83 -9.42
CA ASN A 147 20.98 -18.10 -9.75
C ASN A 147 22.50 -18.04 -9.49
N GLU A 148 23.14 -16.91 -9.77
CA GLU A 148 24.56 -16.69 -9.45
C GLU A 148 24.81 -16.74 -7.94
N LEU A 149 23.92 -16.15 -7.14
CA LEU A 149 23.98 -16.23 -5.68
C LEU A 149 23.71 -17.64 -5.19
N LYS A 150 22.71 -18.33 -5.74
CA LYS A 150 22.40 -19.73 -5.38
C LYS A 150 23.59 -20.65 -5.67
N THR A 151 24.22 -20.50 -6.83
CA THR A 151 25.41 -21.29 -7.20
C THR A 151 26.63 -20.92 -6.35
N ALA A 152 26.81 -19.65 -5.99
CA ALA A 152 27.84 -19.23 -5.04
C ALA A 152 27.61 -19.84 -3.66
N THR A 153 26.39 -19.84 -3.13
CA THR A 153 26.03 -20.44 -1.84
C THR A 153 26.23 -21.95 -1.83
N LEU A 154 25.78 -22.66 -2.88
CA LEU A 154 26.04 -24.09 -3.03
C LEU A 154 27.54 -24.40 -3.16
N GLY A 155 28.28 -23.53 -3.87
CA GLY A 155 29.73 -23.61 -3.98
C GLY A 155 30.42 -23.44 -2.62
N LEU A 156 29.97 -22.49 -1.80
CA LEU A 156 30.46 -22.27 -0.43
C LEU A 156 30.19 -23.48 0.46
N GLN A 157 29.00 -24.07 0.39
CA GLN A 157 28.68 -25.29 1.14
C GLN A 157 29.57 -26.46 0.75
N ARG A 158 29.90 -26.60 -0.54
CA ARG A 158 30.83 -27.63 -1.04
C ARG A 158 32.27 -27.38 -0.56
N GLU A 159 32.72 -26.12 -0.55
CA GLU A 159 34.04 -25.74 -0.05
C GLU A 159 34.17 -25.90 1.47
N GLU A 160 33.11 -25.63 2.25
CA GLU A 160 33.06 -25.90 3.69
C GLU A 160 33.24 -27.41 4.00
N ARG A 161 32.59 -28.29 3.24
CA ARG A 161 32.77 -29.76 3.38
C ARG A 161 34.19 -30.23 3.03
N GLY A 162 34.86 -29.53 2.12
CA GLY A 162 36.23 -29.85 1.70
C GLY A 162 37.32 -29.36 2.66
N GLY A 163 36.97 -28.64 3.73
CA GLY A 163 37.89 -28.18 4.78
C GLY A 163 38.93 -27.12 4.36
N LYS A 164 39.10 -26.83 3.07
CA LYS A 164 40.08 -25.85 2.55
C LYS A 164 39.45 -24.48 2.30
N LYS A 165 39.61 -23.56 3.26
CA LYS A 165 39.15 -22.16 3.15
C LYS A 165 40.21 -21.27 2.47
N GLY A 166 40.17 -21.22 1.15
CA GLY A 166 41.09 -20.40 0.35
C GLY A 166 40.70 -18.91 0.19
N ARG A 167 41.44 -18.18 -0.66
CA ARG A 167 41.13 -16.79 -1.03
C ARG A 167 39.82 -16.66 -1.82
N LYS A 168 39.52 -17.66 -2.67
CA LYS A 168 38.29 -17.71 -3.50
C LYS A 168 37.04 -17.86 -2.62
N PHE A 169 37.10 -18.74 -1.62
CA PHE A 169 36.08 -18.90 -0.58
C PHE A 169 35.71 -17.55 0.06
N ARG A 170 36.71 -16.80 0.56
CA ARG A 170 36.48 -15.48 1.18
C ARG A 170 35.80 -14.47 0.24
N LYS A 171 36.10 -14.51 -1.06
CA LYS A 171 35.44 -13.63 -2.05
C LYS A 171 33.97 -14.03 -2.28
N ASN A 172 33.69 -15.33 -2.37
CA ASN A 172 32.33 -15.85 -2.52
C ASN A 172 31.47 -15.55 -1.28
N VAL A 173 32.03 -15.71 -0.07
CA VAL A 173 31.35 -15.33 1.19
C VAL A 173 31.00 -13.84 1.18
N LYS A 174 31.91 -12.96 0.75
CA LYS A 174 31.62 -11.51 0.65
C LYS A 174 30.47 -11.19 -0.33
N LYS A 175 30.37 -11.90 -1.46
CA LYS A 175 29.28 -11.70 -2.42
C LYS A 175 27.92 -12.11 -1.83
N VAL A 176 27.87 -13.25 -1.15
CA VAL A 176 26.67 -13.71 -0.45
C VAL A 176 26.32 -12.75 0.69
N GLN A 177 27.30 -12.34 1.49
CA GLN A 177 27.11 -11.38 2.58
C GLN A 177 26.58 -10.02 2.08
N GLN A 178 27.04 -9.55 0.92
CA GLN A 178 26.54 -8.30 0.32
C GLN A 178 25.11 -8.45 -0.19
N ALA A 179 24.71 -9.62 -0.69
CA ALA A 179 23.31 -9.90 -0.98
C ALA A 179 22.49 -9.97 0.31
N ASP A 180 23.05 -10.55 1.37
CA ASP A 180 22.48 -10.52 2.72
C ASP A 180 22.54 -9.13 3.38
N THR A 181 23.07 -8.08 2.75
CA THR A 181 22.83 -6.69 3.20
C THR A 181 21.84 -5.95 2.29
N SER A 182 21.50 -6.51 1.13
CA SER A 182 20.52 -5.91 0.21
C SER A 182 19.10 -5.88 0.77
N TRP A 183 18.71 -6.85 1.61
CA TRP A 183 17.42 -6.81 2.33
C TRP A 183 17.35 -5.64 3.32
N ALA A 184 18.48 -5.10 3.79
CA ALA A 184 18.47 -3.91 4.61
C ALA A 184 17.96 -2.68 3.83
N LEU A 185 18.15 -2.64 2.49
CA LEU A 185 17.58 -1.59 1.65
C LEU A 185 16.06 -1.73 1.51
N THR A 186 15.54 -2.96 1.42
CA THR A 186 14.08 -3.19 1.40
C THR A 186 13.46 -2.82 2.74
N VAL A 187 14.13 -3.15 3.85
CA VAL A 187 13.73 -2.71 5.20
C VAL A 187 13.82 -1.19 5.34
N ARG A 188 14.82 -0.52 4.73
CA ARG A 188 14.91 0.94 4.70
C ARG A 188 13.72 1.57 3.99
N ASN A 189 13.29 1.01 2.84
CA ASN A 189 12.11 1.50 2.13
C ASN A 189 10.81 1.27 2.92
N LEU A 190 10.71 0.15 3.64
CA LEU A 190 9.60 -0.11 4.56
C LEU A 190 9.61 0.87 5.75
N ALA A 191 10.79 1.21 6.28
CA ALA A 191 10.91 2.23 7.32
C ALA A 191 10.45 3.61 6.81
N LEU A 192 10.77 3.96 5.56
CA LEU A 192 10.28 5.19 4.94
C LEU A 192 8.75 5.19 4.77
N SER A 193 8.12 4.06 4.45
CA SER A 193 6.64 3.99 4.41
C SER A 193 6.02 4.09 5.80
N ILE A 194 6.66 3.54 6.85
CA ILE A 194 6.24 3.71 8.25
C ILE A 194 6.38 5.18 8.68
N ILE A 195 7.49 5.84 8.34
CA ILE A 195 7.69 7.27 8.62
C ILE A 195 6.62 8.10 7.91
N TRP A 196 6.28 7.76 6.66
CA TRP A 196 5.22 8.43 5.92
C TRP A 196 3.83 8.20 6.55
N LEU A 197 3.52 6.98 6.99
CA LEU A 197 2.30 6.66 7.75
C LEU A 197 2.21 7.50 9.03
N LEU A 198 3.28 7.56 9.82
CA LEU A 198 3.33 8.35 11.05
C LEU A 198 3.11 9.84 10.77
N HIS A 199 3.72 10.36 9.70
CA HIS A 199 3.50 11.76 9.29
C HIS A 199 2.02 12.04 8.95
N ILE A 200 1.34 11.14 8.23
CA ILE A 200 -0.09 11.28 7.92
C ILE A 200 -0.96 11.15 9.18
N ILE A 201 -0.64 10.22 10.09
CA ILE A 201 -1.38 10.05 11.35
C ILE A 201 -1.24 11.30 12.22
N VAL A 202 -0.02 11.83 12.39
CA VAL A 202 0.22 13.07 13.15
C VAL A 202 -0.54 14.24 12.52
N PHE A 203 -0.54 14.34 11.18
CA PHE A 203 -1.31 15.37 10.47
C PHE A 203 -2.82 15.27 10.72
N MET A 204 -3.36 14.05 10.85
CA MET A 204 -4.78 13.83 11.17
C MET A 204 -5.12 14.04 12.66
N LEU A 205 -4.18 13.75 13.57
CA LEU A 205 -4.42 13.85 15.01
C LEU A 205 -4.29 15.28 15.54
N VAL A 206 -3.43 16.10 14.93
CA VAL A 206 -3.18 17.47 15.38
C VAL A 206 -4.14 18.44 14.71
N ASN A 207 -5.14 18.88 15.47
CA ASN A 207 -5.97 20.05 15.13
C ASN A 207 -5.39 21.29 15.83
N PRO A 208 -4.91 22.36 15.15
CA PRO A 208 -4.78 22.59 13.70
C PRO A 208 -3.50 21.98 13.10
N PRO A 209 -3.46 21.67 11.78
CA PRO A 209 -2.32 21.00 11.16
C PRO A 209 -1.03 21.81 11.29
N ALA A 210 0.04 21.17 11.77
CA ALA A 210 1.33 21.83 12.02
C ALA A 210 2.01 22.39 10.76
N PHE A 211 1.82 21.75 9.58
CA PHE A 211 2.42 22.17 8.31
C PHE A 211 1.38 22.13 7.17
N PRO A 212 0.58 23.20 6.97
CA PRO A 212 -0.38 23.29 5.87
C PRO A 212 0.29 23.62 4.52
N PHE A 213 1.54 23.22 4.27
CA PHE A 213 2.33 23.65 3.10
C PHE A 213 1.64 23.33 1.76
N LEU A 214 1.33 22.06 1.49
CA LEU A 214 0.68 21.67 0.23
C LEU A 214 -0.70 22.33 0.07
N ASN A 215 -1.46 22.43 1.17
CA ASN A 215 -2.77 23.07 1.15
C ASN A 215 -2.67 24.58 0.88
N GLN A 216 -1.68 25.27 1.46
CA GLN A 216 -1.40 26.69 1.21
C GLN A 216 -0.98 26.92 -0.24
N VAL A 217 -0.12 26.07 -0.82
CA VAL A 217 0.26 26.15 -2.23
C VAL A 217 -0.97 26.03 -3.12
N PHE A 218 -1.89 25.10 -2.86
CA PHE A 218 -3.13 24.99 -3.64
C PHE A 218 -4.04 26.21 -3.49
N ILE A 219 -4.20 26.76 -2.28
CA ILE A 219 -4.98 27.98 -2.05
C ILE A 219 -4.35 29.19 -2.78
N GLN A 220 -3.02 29.30 -2.76
CA GLN A 220 -2.31 30.36 -3.48
C GLN A 220 -2.43 30.22 -5.00
N LEU A 221 -2.39 28.99 -5.54
CA LEU A 221 -2.58 28.74 -6.97
C LEU A 221 -4.02 29.00 -7.42
N ASP A 222 -5.01 28.61 -6.62
CA ASP A 222 -6.43 28.86 -6.87
C ASP A 222 -6.75 30.37 -6.89
N SER A 223 -6.15 31.13 -5.97
CA SER A 223 -6.25 32.59 -5.96
C SER A 223 -5.63 33.25 -7.19
N ALA A 224 -4.60 32.66 -7.79
CA ALA A 224 -4.01 33.20 -9.01
C ALA A 224 -4.93 32.89 -10.21
N TRP A 225 -5.24 31.62 -10.44
CA TRP A 225 -6.16 31.13 -11.49
C TRP A 225 -6.84 29.87 -10.95
N GLY A 226 -8.17 29.88 -10.81
CA GLY A 226 -8.90 28.71 -10.28
C GLY A 226 -8.64 27.40 -11.04
N LEU A 227 -8.36 27.50 -12.34
CA LEU A 227 -7.99 26.36 -13.19
C LEU A 227 -6.63 25.73 -12.80
N LEU A 228 -5.66 26.53 -12.31
CA LEU A 228 -4.34 26.03 -11.94
C LEU A 228 -4.39 25.18 -10.67
N GLY A 229 -5.21 25.58 -9.69
CA GLY A 229 -5.45 24.82 -8.47
C GLY A 229 -5.97 23.41 -8.77
N THR A 230 -7.05 23.33 -9.55
CA THR A 230 -7.67 22.04 -9.93
C THR A 230 -6.75 21.19 -10.80
N THR A 231 -6.01 21.79 -11.74
CA THR A 231 -5.10 21.06 -12.63
C THR A 231 -3.91 20.48 -11.87
N THR A 232 -3.33 21.25 -10.95
CA THR A 232 -2.19 20.80 -10.14
C THR A 232 -2.61 19.67 -9.20
N PHE A 233 -3.79 19.79 -8.59
CA PHE A 233 -4.37 18.71 -7.79
C PHE A 233 -4.58 17.43 -8.62
N ALA A 234 -5.12 17.55 -9.85
CA ALA A 234 -5.29 16.41 -10.75
C ALA A 234 -3.96 15.74 -11.12
N ILE A 235 -2.90 16.52 -11.41
CA ILE A 235 -1.55 16.01 -11.69
C ILE A 235 -0.99 15.27 -10.46
N PHE A 236 -1.20 15.81 -9.26
CA PHE A 236 -0.76 15.17 -8.02
C PHE A 236 -1.51 13.86 -7.74
N CYS A 237 -2.83 13.83 -7.94
CA CYS A 237 -3.61 12.60 -7.85
C CYS A 237 -3.15 11.55 -8.87
N TYR A 238 -2.88 11.96 -10.11
CA TYR A 238 -2.33 11.07 -11.13
C TYR A 238 -0.96 10.51 -10.72
N TYR A 239 -0.10 11.35 -10.14
CA TYR A 239 1.20 10.90 -9.61
C TYR A 239 1.05 9.90 -8.45
N LEU A 240 0.09 10.11 -7.55
CA LEU A 240 -0.23 9.16 -6.47
C LEU A 240 -0.74 7.83 -7.00
N VAL A 241 -1.63 7.85 -8.00
CA VAL A 241 -2.11 6.63 -8.65
C VAL A 241 -0.95 5.88 -9.31
N MET A 242 -0.09 6.58 -10.04
CA MET A 242 1.11 5.98 -10.64
C MET A 242 2.09 5.43 -9.59
N SER A 243 2.19 6.12 -8.44
CA SER A 243 3.01 5.67 -7.31
C SER A 243 2.48 4.34 -6.79
N VAL A 244 1.19 4.25 -6.48
CA VAL A 244 0.57 3.01 -5.98
C VAL A 244 0.75 1.86 -6.97
N ILE A 245 0.48 2.08 -8.27
CA ILE A 245 0.67 1.04 -9.30
C ILE A 245 2.12 0.57 -9.34
N SER A 246 3.09 1.49 -9.32
CA SER A 246 4.51 1.15 -9.26
C SER A 246 4.88 0.38 -7.99
N GLY A 247 4.30 0.76 -6.85
CA GLY A 247 4.48 0.10 -5.56
C GLY A 247 3.96 -1.34 -5.57
N GLU A 248 2.76 -1.57 -6.12
CA GLU A 248 2.17 -2.90 -6.31
C GLU A 248 3.05 -3.78 -7.22
N MET A 249 3.62 -3.23 -8.29
CA MET A 249 4.53 -4.00 -9.17
C MET A 249 5.83 -4.40 -8.47
N HIS A 250 6.35 -3.60 -7.53
CA HIS A 250 7.58 -3.91 -6.80
C HIS A 250 7.36 -4.86 -5.62
N LEU A 251 6.28 -4.66 -4.85
CA LEU A 251 5.92 -5.50 -3.70
C LEU A 251 5.19 -6.78 -4.10
N GLY A 252 4.60 -6.81 -5.29
CA GLY A 252 3.89 -7.93 -5.90
C GLY A 252 4.77 -9.14 -6.21
N MET A 253 5.65 -9.53 -5.28
CA MET A 253 6.11 -10.90 -5.19
C MET A 253 4.89 -11.77 -4.85
N ARG A 254 4.27 -12.32 -5.90
CA ARG A 254 3.44 -13.53 -5.83
C ARG A 254 2.33 -13.41 -4.77
N LEU A 255 1.32 -12.57 -5.03
CA LEU A 255 0.07 -12.57 -4.27
C LEU A 255 -0.37 -14.04 -4.14
N LEU A 256 -0.41 -14.56 -2.91
CA LEU A 256 -0.42 -16.00 -2.59
C LEU A 256 -1.54 -16.82 -3.27
N LEU A 257 -2.56 -16.16 -3.85
CA LEU A 257 -3.69 -16.79 -4.52
C LEU A 257 -3.81 -16.46 -6.02
N LEU A 258 -3.05 -15.50 -6.55
CA LEU A 258 -3.05 -15.21 -7.97
C LEU A 258 -1.60 -15.19 -8.47
N SER A 259 -1.21 -16.31 -9.08
CA SER A 259 -0.11 -16.35 -10.05
C SER A 259 -0.54 -15.54 -11.27
N ILE A 260 -0.51 -14.20 -11.18
CA ILE A 260 -0.55 -13.37 -12.39
C ILE A 260 0.70 -13.77 -13.18
N HIS A 261 0.48 -14.29 -14.39
CA HIS A 261 1.59 -14.51 -15.31
C HIS A 261 2.33 -13.18 -15.52
N PRO A 262 3.67 -13.20 -15.60
CA PRO A 262 4.44 -11.99 -15.86
C PRO A 262 3.92 -11.34 -17.14
N MET A 263 3.48 -10.08 -17.03
CA MET A 263 3.12 -9.27 -18.20
C MET A 263 4.41 -9.00 -18.97
N LYS A 264 4.47 -9.47 -20.21
CA LYS A 264 5.56 -9.16 -21.15
C LYS A 264 5.39 -7.75 -21.73
#